data_AF-A0ABD0WKI9-F1
#
_entry.id   AF-A0ABD0WKI9-F1
#
_cell.length_a   1.000
_cell.length_b   1.000
_cell.length_c   1.000
_cell.angle_alpha   90.00
_cell.angle_beta   90.00
_cell.angle_gamma   90.00
#
_symmetry.space_group_name_H-M   'P 1'
#
loop_
_entity.id
_entity.type
_entity.pdbx_description
1 polymer ?
#
loop_
_entity_poly.entity_id
_entity_poly.type
_entity_poly.pdbx_seq_one_letter_code
_entity_poly.pdbx_strand_id
1 'polypeptide(L)'
;MFWGTGPRLVLELRESTDESVRNANAKVPTGRKWNAQTEVDQAVGRLQHREIMGRVQVGRAGSGWGETPCFWSKANRKQRKEMVVAEVTRMEEDRYKIKAVSQGRQGSWTTWEGIMNRNISWSDVWKIPQARLSFLIHSTYDTLPCPWNLHQWFGNEESCLLCNAPNASLQHILAGCKVALSQGRYRWRHDQVLRKLAEVLEECRQGSGQPPSAEDPTIFVSVGGKDEQDDSTIELSKVQSVKVVARKRRERGLPRAFEIFTDSKSYVLKARDEKHAEEWLQYINVAVAQAKERENREATTYL
;
A
#
# COMPACT_ATOMS: atom_id res chain seq x y z
N MET A 1 14.23 -8.94 -13.72
CA MET A 1 15.27 -9.84 -14.24
C MET A 1 15.08 -11.20 -13.59
N PHE A 2 14.90 -12.25 -14.39
CA PHE A 2 14.73 -13.62 -13.89
C PHE A 2 16.11 -14.25 -13.66
N TRP A 3 16.70 -14.02 -12.50
CA TRP A 3 18.02 -14.55 -12.12
C TRP A 3 18.01 -16.06 -11.81
N GLY A 4 16.84 -16.71 -11.77
CA GLY A 4 16.68 -18.10 -11.35
C GLY A 4 16.73 -19.14 -12.47
N THR A 5 16.47 -18.78 -13.74
CA THR A 5 16.35 -19.77 -14.83
C THR A 5 17.71 -20.30 -15.29
N GLY A 6 18.70 -19.42 -15.45
CA GLY A 6 20.06 -19.80 -15.83
C GLY A 6 20.73 -20.76 -14.85
N PRO A 7 20.81 -20.45 -13.54
CA PRO A 7 21.46 -21.32 -12.55
C PRO A 7 20.73 -22.66 -12.41
N ARG A 8 19.41 -22.65 -12.51
CA ARG A 8 18.59 -23.87 -12.46
C ARG A 8 18.86 -24.80 -13.64
N LEU A 9 18.97 -24.26 -14.86
CA LEU A 9 19.28 -25.04 -16.06
C LEU A 9 20.70 -25.64 -15.98
N VAL A 10 21.67 -24.89 -15.47
CA VAL A 10 23.03 -25.40 -15.23
C VAL A 10 23.00 -26.62 -14.31
N LEU A 11 22.27 -26.54 -13.19
CA LEU A 11 22.14 -27.66 -12.26
C LEU A 11 21.33 -28.83 -12.85
N GLU A 12 20.35 -28.55 -13.72
CA GLU A 12 19.60 -29.59 -14.42
C GLU A 12 20.49 -30.44 -15.33
N LEU A 13 21.37 -29.80 -16.09
CA LEU A 13 22.33 -30.48 -16.95
C LEU A 13 23.39 -31.24 -16.13
N ARG A 14 23.96 -30.61 -15.09
CA ARG A 14 25.02 -31.22 -14.25
C ARG A 14 24.52 -32.40 -13.42
N GLU A 15 23.31 -32.32 -12.89
CA GLU A 15 22.75 -33.36 -12.01
C GLU A 15 21.79 -34.29 -12.79
N SER A 16 21.83 -34.29 -14.12
CA SER A 16 20.93 -35.13 -14.94
C SER A 16 21.05 -36.61 -14.58
N THR A 17 19.92 -37.32 -14.66
CA THR A 17 19.85 -38.78 -14.53
C THR A 17 20.49 -39.46 -15.74
N ASP A 18 20.44 -38.80 -16.90
CA ASP A 18 21.01 -39.32 -18.14
C ASP A 18 22.51 -39.02 -18.20
N GLU A 19 23.30 -40.08 -18.24
CA GLU A 19 24.76 -40.02 -18.27
C GLU A 19 25.28 -39.20 -19.46
N SER A 20 24.69 -39.40 -20.64
CA SER A 20 25.06 -38.69 -21.87
C SER A 20 24.86 -37.18 -21.74
N VAL A 21 23.79 -36.76 -21.06
CA VAL A 21 23.49 -35.33 -20.84
C VAL A 21 24.50 -34.72 -19.87
N ARG A 22 24.84 -35.44 -18.80
CA ARG A 22 25.83 -34.99 -17.82
C ARG A 22 27.23 -34.87 -18.45
N ASN A 23 27.62 -35.84 -19.27
CA ASN A 23 28.94 -35.88 -19.89
C ASN A 23 29.09 -34.94 -21.08
N ALA A 24 27.98 -34.49 -21.67
CA ALA A 24 28.00 -33.50 -22.75
C ALA A 24 28.59 -32.14 -22.34
N ASN A 25 28.66 -31.84 -21.02
CA ASN A 25 29.19 -30.57 -20.49
C ASN A 25 28.67 -29.33 -21.23
N ALA A 26 27.39 -29.37 -21.61
CA ALA A 26 26.77 -28.32 -22.40
C ALA A 26 26.79 -26.99 -21.63
N LYS A 27 27.28 -25.94 -22.29
CA LYS A 27 27.29 -24.59 -21.72
C LYS A 27 25.91 -23.97 -21.87
N VAL A 28 25.34 -23.50 -20.76
CA VAL A 28 24.09 -22.74 -20.80
C VAL A 28 24.35 -21.38 -21.44
N PRO A 29 23.69 -21.04 -22.56
CA PRO A 29 23.88 -19.76 -23.20
C PRO A 29 23.28 -18.66 -22.32
N THR A 30 24.12 -17.68 -21.95
CA THR A 30 23.73 -16.52 -21.16
C THR A 30 24.18 -15.22 -21.86
N GLY A 31 23.67 -14.08 -21.40
CA GLY A 31 24.04 -12.78 -21.96
C GLY A 31 25.51 -12.41 -21.70
N ARG A 32 26.03 -11.38 -22.40
CA ARG A 32 27.45 -10.97 -22.34
C ARG A 32 27.98 -10.62 -20.94
N LYS A 33 27.13 -10.11 -20.06
CA LYS A 33 27.52 -9.58 -18.74
C LYS A 33 27.40 -10.59 -17.61
N TRP A 34 26.84 -11.78 -17.87
CA TRP A 34 26.47 -12.72 -16.81
C TRP A 34 26.70 -14.15 -17.27
N ASN A 35 27.42 -14.95 -16.47
CA ASN A 35 27.75 -16.33 -16.79
C ASN A 35 27.16 -17.27 -15.74
N ALA A 36 26.13 -18.03 -16.12
CA ALA A 36 25.43 -18.93 -15.19
C ALA A 36 26.36 -19.97 -14.56
N GLN A 37 27.35 -20.47 -15.32
CA GLN A 37 28.25 -21.51 -14.85
C GLN A 37 29.11 -21.00 -13.69
N THR A 38 29.75 -19.84 -13.89
CA THR A 38 30.60 -19.19 -12.89
C THR A 38 29.80 -18.81 -11.64
N GLU A 39 28.59 -18.30 -11.79
CA GLU A 39 27.74 -17.89 -10.67
C GLU A 39 27.26 -19.10 -9.86
N VAL A 40 26.92 -20.21 -10.53
CA VAL A 40 26.62 -21.49 -9.85
C VAL A 40 27.83 -22.01 -9.08
N ASP A 41 29.03 -21.98 -9.68
CA ASP A 41 30.24 -22.45 -9.02
C ASP A 41 30.57 -21.63 -7.77
N GLN A 42 30.45 -20.30 -7.85
CA GLN A 42 30.64 -19.41 -6.70
C GLN A 42 29.58 -19.63 -5.61
N ALA A 43 28.31 -19.79 -6.00
CA ALA A 43 27.22 -20.05 -5.06
C ALA A 43 27.38 -21.40 -4.34
N VAL A 44 27.71 -22.46 -5.08
CA VAL A 44 28.00 -23.78 -4.49
C VAL A 44 29.19 -23.69 -3.54
N GLY A 45 30.27 -22.99 -3.92
CA GLY A 45 31.42 -22.76 -3.04
C GLY A 45 31.05 -22.03 -1.74
N ARG A 46 30.20 -21.00 -1.80
CA ARG A 46 29.70 -20.31 -0.61
C ARG A 46 28.82 -21.19 0.28
N LEU A 47 27.96 -22.02 -0.32
CA LEU A 47 27.11 -22.96 0.42
C LEU A 47 27.95 -24.02 1.15
N GLN A 48 28.96 -24.57 0.48
CA GLN A 48 29.93 -25.50 1.08
C GLN A 48 30.76 -24.84 2.18
N HIS A 49 31.23 -23.61 1.95
CA HIS A 49 31.95 -22.86 2.97
C HIS A 49 31.10 -22.59 4.21
N ARG A 50 29.81 -22.25 4.03
CA ARG A 50 28.85 -22.10 5.14
C ARG A 50 28.61 -23.42 5.87
N GLU A 51 28.60 -24.54 5.17
CA GLU A 51 28.52 -25.86 5.81
C GLU A 51 29.74 -26.14 6.69
N ILE A 52 30.95 -25.80 6.24
CA ILE A 52 32.19 -25.93 7.04
C ILE A 52 32.13 -25.04 8.29
N MET A 53 31.68 -23.79 8.14
CA MET A 53 31.49 -22.89 9.29
C MET A 53 30.41 -23.39 10.26
N GLY A 54 29.52 -24.28 9.79
CA GLY A 54 28.43 -24.81 10.57
C GLY A 54 27.45 -23.72 11.00
N ARG A 55 26.83 -23.94 12.17
CA ARG A 55 25.83 -23.03 12.71
C ARG A 55 26.51 -21.88 13.46
N VAL A 56 26.36 -20.67 12.93
CA VAL A 56 26.85 -19.45 13.57
C VAL A 56 25.75 -18.83 14.42
N GLN A 57 26.11 -18.19 15.53
CA GLN A 57 25.19 -17.41 16.36
C GLN A 57 24.60 -16.25 15.57
N VAL A 58 23.27 -16.06 15.65
CA VAL A 58 22.58 -14.92 15.05
C VAL A 58 22.09 -13.99 16.17
N GLY A 59 22.63 -12.76 16.19
CA GLY A 59 22.27 -11.77 17.20
C GLY A 59 22.62 -12.20 18.62
N ARG A 60 21.72 -11.93 19.58
CA ARG A 60 21.91 -12.24 21.01
C ARG A 60 21.21 -13.52 21.47
N ALA A 61 20.59 -14.27 20.56
CA ALA A 61 19.76 -15.44 20.90
C ALA A 61 20.55 -16.70 21.31
N GLY A 62 21.88 -16.63 21.31
CA GLY A 62 22.75 -17.77 21.63
C GLY A 62 22.89 -18.81 20.52
N SER A 63 23.79 -19.76 20.70
CA SER A 63 24.03 -20.86 19.77
C SER A 63 22.87 -21.87 19.81
N GLY A 64 22.35 -22.26 18.65
CA GLY A 64 21.29 -23.27 18.56
C GLY A 64 19.87 -22.72 18.40
N TRP A 65 19.68 -21.39 18.43
CA TRP A 65 18.37 -20.76 18.25
C TRP A 65 18.01 -20.57 16.77
N GLY A 66 16.74 -20.83 16.41
CA GLY A 66 16.21 -20.76 15.03
C GLY A 66 16.16 -22.09 14.27
N GLU A 67 15.77 -22.03 13.00
CA GLU A 67 15.70 -23.21 12.11
C GLU A 67 17.09 -23.78 11.83
N THR A 68 17.17 -25.11 11.75
CA THR A 68 18.42 -25.79 11.38
C THR A 68 18.61 -25.66 9.87
N PRO A 69 19.71 -25.05 9.40
CA PRO A 69 19.94 -24.92 7.96
C PRO A 69 20.13 -26.29 7.32
N CYS A 70 19.56 -26.47 6.13
CA CYS A 70 19.88 -27.62 5.29
C CYS A 70 21.30 -27.44 4.73
N PHE A 71 22.19 -28.38 5.03
CA PHE A 71 23.55 -28.38 4.52
C PHE A 71 23.61 -28.90 3.09
N TRP A 72 24.57 -28.39 2.30
CA TRP A 72 24.70 -28.72 0.88
C TRP A 72 24.87 -30.22 0.65
N SER A 73 25.71 -30.87 1.46
CA SER A 73 25.95 -32.32 1.37
C SER A 73 24.69 -33.15 1.59
N LYS A 74 23.80 -32.70 2.48
CA LYS A 74 22.56 -33.39 2.89
C LYS A 74 21.35 -33.02 2.03
N ALA A 75 21.45 -31.98 1.22
CA ALA A 75 20.36 -31.51 0.37
C ALA A 75 20.11 -32.47 -0.81
N ASN A 76 18.83 -32.73 -1.09
CA ASN A 76 18.41 -33.46 -2.29
C ASN A 76 18.51 -32.58 -3.56
N ARG A 77 18.35 -33.17 -4.75
CA ARG A 77 18.47 -32.48 -6.04
C ARG A 77 17.57 -31.23 -6.16
N LYS A 78 16.34 -31.30 -5.65
CA LYS A 78 15.40 -30.17 -5.67
C LYS A 78 15.87 -29.05 -4.73
N GLN A 79 16.23 -29.41 -3.50
CA GLN A 79 16.73 -28.49 -2.48
C GLN A 79 18.02 -27.80 -2.95
N ARG A 80 18.96 -28.52 -3.57
CA ARG A 80 20.19 -27.94 -4.12
C ARG A 80 19.92 -26.85 -5.15
N LYS A 81 18.95 -27.07 -6.05
CA LYS A 81 18.52 -26.04 -7.00
C LYS A 81 17.96 -24.81 -6.31
N GLU A 82 17.07 -25.00 -5.35
CA GLU A 82 16.48 -23.90 -4.58
C GLU A 82 17.54 -23.12 -3.81
N MET A 83 18.46 -23.82 -3.13
CA MET A 83 19.57 -23.23 -2.39
C MET A 83 20.50 -22.41 -3.28
N VAL A 84 20.89 -22.94 -4.44
CA VAL A 84 21.78 -22.21 -5.37
C VAL A 84 21.08 -21.00 -5.97
N VAL A 85 19.81 -21.12 -6.38
CA VAL A 85 19.06 -19.98 -6.91
C VAL A 85 18.91 -18.90 -5.84
N ALA A 86 18.62 -19.28 -4.58
CA ALA A 86 18.53 -18.35 -3.46
C ALA A 86 19.88 -17.70 -3.15
N GLU A 87 20.97 -18.46 -3.16
CA GLU A 87 22.32 -17.94 -2.88
C GLU A 87 22.81 -17.01 -4.00
N VAL A 88 22.59 -17.34 -5.28
CA VAL A 88 22.90 -16.45 -6.42
C VAL A 88 22.10 -15.14 -6.30
N THR A 89 20.81 -15.23 -5.97
CA THR A 89 19.97 -14.04 -5.75
C THR A 89 20.52 -13.19 -4.62
N ARG A 90 20.90 -13.80 -3.49
CA ARG A 90 21.50 -13.09 -2.36
C ARG A 90 22.84 -12.44 -2.72
N MET A 91 23.72 -13.16 -3.42
CA MET A 91 25.00 -12.61 -3.87
C MET A 91 24.82 -11.37 -4.75
N GLU A 92 23.82 -11.39 -5.64
CA GLU A 92 23.53 -10.25 -6.50
C GLU A 92 22.90 -9.09 -5.71
N GLU A 93 21.99 -9.38 -4.77
CA GLU A 93 21.48 -8.38 -3.82
C GLU A 93 22.61 -7.74 -3.00
N ASP A 94 23.58 -8.52 -2.52
CA ASP A 94 24.75 -8.02 -1.80
C ASP A 94 25.57 -7.09 -2.72
N ARG A 95 25.80 -7.45 -3.98
CA ARG A 95 26.49 -6.58 -4.95
C ARG A 95 25.75 -5.27 -5.18
N TYR A 96 24.42 -5.32 -5.28
CA TYR A 96 23.60 -4.11 -5.38
C TYR A 96 23.71 -3.25 -4.12
N LYS A 97 23.66 -3.85 -2.93
CA LYS A 97 23.81 -3.14 -1.66
C LYS A 97 25.20 -2.53 -1.51
N ILE A 98 26.26 -3.26 -1.82
CA ILE A 98 27.65 -2.75 -1.79
C ILE A 98 27.77 -1.54 -2.72
N LYS A 99 27.25 -1.66 -3.95
CA LYS A 99 27.25 -0.54 -4.90
C LYS A 99 26.44 0.64 -4.37
N ALA A 100 25.27 0.41 -3.79
CA ALA A 100 24.45 1.47 -3.20
C ALA A 100 25.19 2.16 -2.04
N VAL A 101 25.78 1.42 -1.10
CA VAL A 101 26.56 1.99 0.02
C VAL A 101 27.72 2.84 -0.48
N SER A 102 28.35 2.47 -1.60
CA SER A 102 29.42 3.29 -2.21
C SER A 102 28.94 4.62 -2.81
N GLN A 103 27.63 4.81 -2.99
CA GLN A 103 27.04 6.03 -3.54
C GLN A 103 26.60 6.95 -2.40
N GLY A 104 27.36 8.02 -2.13
CA GLY A 104 27.09 8.91 -1.00
C GLY A 104 25.66 9.46 -0.93
N ARG A 105 25.18 10.13 -1.99
CA ARG A 105 23.82 10.72 -2.01
C ARG A 105 22.74 9.77 -2.51
N GLN A 106 22.99 9.04 -3.61
CA GLN A 106 22.02 8.12 -4.20
C GLN A 106 21.82 6.85 -3.35
N GLY A 107 22.82 6.50 -2.54
CA GLY A 107 22.80 5.37 -1.62
C GLY A 107 22.35 5.69 -0.21
N SER A 108 21.96 6.95 0.09
CA SER A 108 21.51 7.36 1.43
C SER A 108 20.40 6.47 2.00
N TRP A 109 19.57 5.89 1.14
CA TRP A 109 18.50 4.95 1.52
C TRP A 109 19.00 3.72 2.30
N THR A 110 20.27 3.37 2.17
CA THR A 110 20.88 2.24 2.89
C THR A 110 21.03 2.50 4.40
N THR A 111 20.95 3.76 4.83
CA THR A 111 21.15 4.20 6.24
C THR A 111 19.86 4.67 6.90
N TRP A 112 18.74 4.62 6.19
CA TRP A 112 17.46 5.13 6.67
C TRP A 112 16.83 4.20 7.71
N GLU A 113 16.63 4.71 8.92
CA GLU A 113 15.96 3.99 10.02
C GLU A 113 14.62 4.65 10.37
N GLY A 114 13.58 3.85 10.64
CA GLY A 114 12.29 4.34 11.14
C GLY A 114 11.49 5.24 10.18
N ILE A 115 11.79 5.21 8.89
CA ILE A 115 11.10 6.05 7.90
C ILE A 115 9.71 5.48 7.60
N MET A 116 8.70 6.36 7.55
CA MET A 116 7.38 6.00 7.05
C MET A 116 7.45 5.68 5.56
N ASN A 117 7.27 4.40 5.22
CA ASN A 117 7.25 3.95 3.84
C ASN A 117 6.11 4.61 3.08
N ARG A 118 6.46 5.28 1.97
CA ARG A 118 5.48 5.68 0.97
C ARG A 118 5.17 4.48 0.11
N ASN A 119 3.99 3.89 0.30
CA ASN A 119 3.50 2.83 -0.58
C ASN A 119 3.07 3.46 -1.91
N ILE A 120 3.98 3.46 -2.89
CA ILE A 120 3.71 3.89 -4.26
C ILE A 120 3.59 2.62 -5.10
N SER A 121 2.38 2.32 -5.59
CA SER A 121 2.19 1.19 -6.49
C SER A 121 2.76 1.50 -7.88
N TRP A 122 3.03 0.47 -8.69
CA TRP A 122 3.44 0.66 -10.08
C TRP A 122 2.42 1.47 -10.88
N SER A 123 1.12 1.24 -10.65
CA SER A 123 0.07 2.05 -11.27
C SER A 123 0.12 3.52 -10.87
N ASP A 124 0.49 3.82 -9.63
CA ASP A 124 0.63 5.21 -9.18
C ASP A 124 1.81 5.88 -9.86
N VAL A 125 2.96 5.19 -9.99
CA VAL A 125 4.14 5.72 -10.70
C VAL A 125 3.77 6.17 -12.12
N TRP A 126 2.97 5.36 -12.84
CA TRP A 126 2.53 5.69 -14.20
C TRP A 126 1.51 6.84 -14.27
N LYS A 127 0.71 7.04 -13.23
CA LYS A 127 -0.30 8.12 -13.17
C LYS A 127 0.29 9.45 -12.69
N ILE A 128 1.41 9.42 -11.95
CA ILE A 128 2.04 10.63 -11.43
C ILE A 128 2.65 11.43 -12.59
N PRO A 129 2.34 12.75 -12.73
CA PRO A 129 2.99 13.59 -13.72
C PRO A 129 4.51 13.55 -13.58
N GLN A 130 5.22 13.49 -14.70
CA GLN A 130 6.68 13.30 -14.72
C GLN A 130 7.44 14.35 -13.86
N ALA A 131 7.02 15.61 -13.91
CA ALA A 131 7.62 16.68 -13.09
C ALA A 131 7.47 16.42 -11.58
N ARG A 132 6.32 15.88 -11.16
CA ARG A 132 6.05 15.53 -9.75
C ARG A 132 6.87 14.33 -9.33
N LEU A 133 6.99 13.30 -10.18
CA LEU A 133 7.82 12.13 -9.91
C LEU A 133 9.31 12.53 -9.78
N SER A 134 9.80 13.32 -10.72
CA SER A 134 11.16 13.88 -10.71
C SER A 134 11.43 14.67 -9.43
N PHE A 135 10.54 15.59 -9.07
CA PHE A 135 10.65 16.35 -7.83
C PHE A 135 10.67 15.45 -6.59
N LEU A 136 9.81 14.42 -6.52
CA LEU A 136 9.77 13.49 -5.39
C LEU A 136 11.08 12.71 -5.23
N ILE A 137 11.59 12.14 -6.33
CA ILE A 137 12.86 11.40 -6.30
C ILE A 137 13.99 12.34 -5.88
N HIS A 138 14.11 13.50 -6.51
CA HIS A 138 15.20 14.42 -6.23
C HIS A 138 15.11 15.07 -4.84
N SER A 139 13.91 15.35 -4.32
CA SER A 139 13.78 15.86 -2.95
C SER A 139 14.16 14.81 -1.91
N THR A 140 13.86 13.54 -2.16
CA THR A 140 14.17 12.44 -1.25
C THR A 140 15.68 12.21 -1.13
N TYR A 141 16.41 12.31 -2.25
CA TYR A 141 17.87 12.11 -2.28
C TYR A 141 18.68 13.40 -2.14
N ASP A 142 18.03 14.53 -1.82
CA ASP A 142 18.63 15.86 -1.81
C ASP A 142 19.46 16.12 -3.08
N THR A 143 18.85 15.96 -4.24
CA THR A 143 19.46 16.23 -5.54
C THR A 143 18.71 17.32 -6.32
N LEU A 144 17.87 18.10 -5.64
CA LEU A 144 17.24 19.26 -6.25
C LEU A 144 18.24 20.40 -6.44
N PRO A 145 18.04 21.26 -7.45
CA PRO A 145 18.84 22.46 -7.63
C PRO A 145 18.57 23.41 -6.46
N CYS A 146 19.49 23.42 -5.49
CA CYS A 146 19.58 24.40 -4.43
C CYS A 146 21.00 24.98 -4.45
N PRO A 147 21.22 26.19 -3.91
CA PRO A 147 22.54 26.82 -3.91
C PRO A 147 23.67 25.90 -3.41
N TRP A 148 23.42 25.14 -2.33
CA TRP A 148 24.37 24.14 -1.84
C TRP A 148 24.71 23.05 -2.87
N ASN A 149 23.70 22.47 -3.53
CA ASN A 149 23.91 21.39 -4.49
C ASN A 149 24.53 21.89 -5.80
N LEU A 150 24.15 23.09 -6.24
CA LEU A 150 24.71 23.73 -7.43
C LEU A 150 26.18 24.09 -7.22
N HIS A 151 26.53 24.59 -6.03
CA HIS A 151 27.93 24.75 -5.65
C HIS A 151 28.69 23.43 -5.67
N GLN A 152 28.13 22.38 -5.04
CA GLN A 152 28.80 21.07 -4.96
C GLN A 152 29.03 20.42 -6.33
N TRP A 153 28.13 20.62 -7.31
CA TRP A 153 28.22 19.95 -8.61
C TRP A 153 28.85 20.79 -9.71
N PHE A 154 28.70 22.11 -9.65
CA PHE A 154 29.12 23.03 -10.72
C PHE A 154 30.10 24.11 -10.25
N GLY A 155 30.34 24.23 -8.94
CA GLY A 155 31.19 25.28 -8.38
C GLY A 155 30.55 26.67 -8.33
N ASN A 156 29.23 26.78 -8.55
CA ASN A 156 28.53 28.05 -8.54
C ASN A 156 28.45 28.64 -7.11
N GLU A 157 28.71 29.92 -6.94
CA GLU A 157 28.45 30.65 -5.69
C GLU A 157 27.04 31.25 -5.73
N GLU A 158 26.03 30.41 -5.54
CA GLU A 158 24.63 30.85 -5.47
C GLU A 158 24.19 31.08 -4.02
N SER A 159 23.16 31.90 -3.84
CA SER A 159 22.53 32.18 -2.54
C SER A 159 21.03 31.91 -2.58
N CYS A 160 20.39 31.86 -1.42
CA CYS A 160 18.93 31.76 -1.36
C CYS A 160 18.28 32.98 -2.05
N LEU A 161 17.46 32.76 -3.07
CA LEU A 161 16.75 33.82 -3.80
C LEU A 161 15.80 34.68 -2.93
N LEU A 162 15.45 34.23 -1.72
CA LEU A 162 14.53 34.94 -0.84
C LEU A 162 15.24 35.73 0.26
N CYS A 163 16.23 35.11 0.93
CA CYS A 163 16.90 35.70 2.09
C CYS A 163 18.39 35.96 1.88
N ASN A 164 18.90 35.67 0.68
CA ASN A 164 20.30 35.82 0.29
C ASN A 164 21.31 35.04 1.17
N ALA A 165 20.84 34.02 1.91
CA ALA A 165 21.73 33.16 2.68
C ALA A 165 22.69 32.41 1.73
N PRO A 166 24.02 32.47 1.96
CA PRO A 166 24.99 31.72 1.17
C PRO A 166 24.82 30.22 1.43
N ASN A 167 25.18 29.39 0.45
CA ASN A 167 25.22 27.93 0.62
C ASN A 167 23.91 27.35 1.18
N ALA A 168 22.76 27.90 0.75
CA ALA A 168 21.46 27.48 1.22
C ALA A 168 21.16 26.03 0.81
N SER A 169 20.93 25.17 1.80
CA SER A 169 20.58 23.76 1.60
C SER A 169 19.14 23.59 1.12
N LEU A 170 18.80 22.39 0.67
CA LEU A 170 17.42 22.07 0.32
C LEU A 170 16.47 22.21 1.53
N GLN A 171 16.92 21.81 2.72
CA GLN A 171 16.18 22.02 3.98
C GLN A 171 15.92 23.50 4.24
N HIS A 172 16.91 24.37 3.98
CA HIS A 172 16.72 25.81 4.07
C HIS A 172 15.59 26.28 3.14
N ILE A 173 15.62 25.89 1.87
CA ILE A 173 14.59 26.32 0.90
C ILE A 173 13.20 25.81 1.31
N LEU A 174 13.09 24.53 1.66
CA LEU A 174 11.80 23.88 1.90
C LEU A 174 11.18 24.18 3.27
N ALA A 175 11.97 24.50 4.30
CA ALA A 175 11.46 24.70 5.66
C ALA A 175 12.21 25.74 6.51
N GLY A 176 13.46 26.08 6.19
CA GLY A 176 14.33 26.89 7.04
C GLY A 176 14.44 28.37 6.68
N CYS A 177 13.88 28.83 5.57
CA CYS A 177 14.07 30.19 5.08
C CYS A 177 13.21 31.18 5.90
N LYS A 178 13.85 32.12 6.59
CA LYS A 178 13.19 33.12 7.44
C LYS A 178 12.19 33.99 6.67
N VAL A 179 12.54 34.40 5.45
CA VAL A 179 11.68 35.22 4.59
C VAL A 179 10.49 34.41 4.07
N ALA A 180 10.69 33.14 3.71
CA ALA A 180 9.59 32.26 3.30
C ALA A 180 8.61 32.00 4.45
N LEU A 181 9.14 31.85 5.68
CA LEU A 181 8.36 31.69 6.90
C LEU A 181 7.53 32.96 7.21
N SER A 182 8.15 34.14 7.21
CA SER A 182 7.44 35.40 7.50
C SER A 182 6.37 35.72 6.46
N GLN A 183 6.57 35.32 5.21
CA GLN A 183 5.57 35.45 4.13
C GLN A 183 4.49 34.36 4.16
N GLY A 184 4.54 33.40 5.10
CA GLY A 184 3.53 32.34 5.22
C GLY A 184 3.55 31.28 4.10
N ARG A 185 4.62 31.22 3.29
CA ARG A 185 4.66 30.36 2.08
C ARG A 185 4.52 28.86 2.38
N TYR A 186 5.05 28.41 3.51
CA TYR A 186 5.00 26.99 3.91
C TYR A 186 3.59 26.52 4.26
N ARG A 187 2.75 27.44 4.76
CA ARG A 187 1.36 27.14 5.11
C ARG A 187 0.41 27.28 3.94
N TRP A 188 0.76 28.06 2.92
CA TRP A 188 -0.15 28.41 1.83
C TRP A 188 -0.90 27.21 1.24
N ARG A 189 -0.21 26.12 0.84
CA ARG A 189 -0.87 24.93 0.27
C ARG A 189 -1.82 24.25 1.26
N HIS A 190 -1.44 24.14 2.52
CA HIS A 190 -2.29 23.58 3.57
C HIS A 190 -3.51 24.49 3.79
N ASP A 191 -3.30 25.80 3.85
CA ASP A 191 -4.36 26.79 4.02
C ASP A 191 -5.33 26.78 2.81
N GLN A 192 -4.87 26.51 1.58
CA GLN A 192 -5.77 26.32 0.42
C GLN A 192 -6.68 25.10 0.60
N VAL A 193 -6.13 23.97 1.05
CA VAL A 193 -6.92 22.74 1.29
C VAL A 193 -7.90 22.95 2.43
N LEU A 194 -7.44 23.53 3.54
CA LEU A 194 -8.30 23.85 4.69
C LEU A 194 -9.42 24.81 4.30
N ARG A 195 -9.14 25.80 3.44
CA ARG A 195 -10.18 26.69 2.93
C ARG A 195 -11.23 25.93 2.14
N LYS A 196 -10.84 25.02 1.25
CA LYS A 196 -11.81 24.26 0.46
C LYS A 196 -12.65 23.30 1.33
N LEU A 197 -12.03 22.69 2.35
CA LEU A 197 -12.76 21.91 3.35
C LEU A 197 -13.74 22.78 4.14
N ALA A 198 -13.32 23.97 4.56
CA ALA A 198 -14.18 24.90 5.28
C ALA A 198 -15.39 25.34 4.43
N GLU A 199 -15.20 25.59 3.13
CA GLU A 199 -16.29 25.89 2.19
C GLU A 199 -17.33 24.76 2.17
N VAL A 200 -16.89 23.50 1.99
CA VAL A 200 -17.78 22.33 1.98
C VAL A 200 -18.50 22.16 3.32
N LEU A 201 -17.82 22.38 4.44
CA LEU A 201 -18.43 22.28 5.77
C LEU A 201 -19.47 23.38 6.02
N GLU A 202 -19.22 24.61 5.55
CA GLU A 202 -20.19 25.71 5.66
C GLU A 202 -21.42 25.46 4.77
N GLU A 203 -21.25 24.90 3.57
CA GLU A 203 -22.35 24.46 2.72
C GLU A 203 -23.21 23.40 3.45
N CYS A 204 -22.58 22.39 4.06
CA CYS A 204 -23.30 21.39 4.85
C CYS A 204 -24.00 21.99 6.09
N ARG A 205 -23.37 22.98 6.75
CA ARG A 205 -23.97 23.66 7.91
C ARG A 205 -25.19 24.50 7.51
N GLN A 206 -25.14 25.19 6.37
CA GLN A 206 -26.26 25.98 5.86
C GLN A 206 -27.40 25.08 5.39
N GLY A 207 -27.10 23.95 4.74
CA GLY A 207 -28.11 22.95 4.35
C GLY A 207 -28.76 22.23 5.53
N SER A 208 -28.09 22.12 6.67
CA SER A 208 -28.65 21.55 7.91
C SER A 208 -29.36 22.58 8.81
N GLY A 209 -29.32 23.87 8.44
CA GLY A 209 -30.00 24.96 9.14
C GLY A 209 -31.46 25.17 8.71
N GLN A 210 -31.94 24.47 7.68
CA GLN A 210 -33.37 24.39 7.38
C GLN A 210 -34.03 23.47 8.42
N PRO A 211 -35.08 23.89 9.15
CA PRO A 211 -35.91 22.94 9.87
C PRO A 211 -36.40 21.89 8.85
N PRO A 212 -36.52 20.60 9.22
CA PRO A 212 -37.10 19.62 8.32
C PRO A 212 -38.44 20.19 7.83
N SER A 213 -38.61 20.31 6.51
CA SER A 213 -39.88 20.73 5.95
C SER A 213 -40.95 19.80 6.50
N ALA A 214 -42.09 20.35 6.90
CA ALA A 214 -43.17 19.62 7.57
C ALA A 214 -43.88 18.58 6.68
N GLU A 215 -43.22 18.07 5.64
CA GLU A 215 -43.78 17.14 4.67
C GLU A 215 -42.74 16.06 4.39
N ASP A 216 -42.71 15.07 5.28
CA ASP A 216 -42.69 13.65 4.90
C ASP A 216 -43.13 12.86 6.13
N PRO A 217 -44.33 12.25 6.13
CA PRO A 217 -44.84 11.54 7.28
C PRO A 217 -43.91 10.35 7.57
N THR A 218 -43.27 10.36 8.74
CA THR A 218 -42.55 9.19 9.23
C THR A 218 -43.58 8.10 9.55
N ILE A 219 -43.60 7.03 8.75
CA ILE A 219 -44.57 5.95 8.92
C ILE A 219 -44.00 4.97 9.96
N PHE A 220 -44.69 4.85 11.10
CA PHE A 220 -44.38 3.85 12.12
C PHE A 220 -45.14 2.56 11.81
N VAL A 221 -44.42 1.52 11.41
CA VAL A 221 -45.01 0.20 11.14
C VAL A 221 -44.75 -0.71 12.32
N SER A 222 -45.81 -1.13 13.01
CA SER A 222 -45.75 -2.09 14.12
C SER A 222 -46.23 -3.47 13.69
N VAL A 223 -45.53 -4.52 14.12
CA VAL A 223 -45.92 -5.90 13.81
C VAL A 223 -47.22 -6.24 14.53
N GLY A 224 -48.31 -6.38 13.78
CA GLY A 224 -49.63 -6.84 14.26
C GLY A 224 -50.71 -5.77 14.44
N GLY A 225 -50.46 -4.52 14.06
CA GLY A 225 -51.50 -3.49 13.96
C GLY A 225 -52.34 -3.68 12.69
N LYS A 226 -53.66 -3.83 12.84
CA LYS A 226 -54.60 -3.70 11.72
C LYS A 226 -54.80 -2.21 11.45
N ASP A 227 -54.02 -1.65 10.54
CA ASP A 227 -54.38 -0.41 9.86
C ASP A 227 -54.50 -0.73 8.37
N GLU A 228 -55.75 -0.61 7.89
CA GLU A 228 -56.12 -0.66 6.48
C GLU A 228 -55.59 0.60 5.77
N GLN A 229 -55.18 0.45 4.50
CA GLN A 229 -54.69 1.48 3.57
C GLN A 229 -53.24 1.95 3.76
N ASP A 230 -52.29 1.13 3.31
CA ASP A 230 -51.52 1.32 2.06
C ASP A 230 -50.53 0.13 1.99
N ASP A 231 -50.66 -0.75 1.00
CA ASP A 231 -49.70 -1.84 0.76
C ASP A 231 -48.40 -1.22 0.23
N SER A 232 -47.68 -0.57 1.15
CA SER A 232 -46.47 0.19 0.88
C SER A 232 -45.30 -0.78 0.70
N THR A 233 -45.32 -1.50 -0.42
CA THR A 233 -44.21 -2.34 -0.86
C THR A 233 -42.96 -1.46 -1.01
N ILE A 234 -41.96 -1.69 -0.17
CA ILE A 234 -40.68 -0.96 -0.21
C ILE A 234 -39.83 -1.56 -1.34
N GLU A 235 -39.67 -0.82 -2.43
CA GLU A 235 -38.71 -1.19 -3.48
C GLU A 235 -37.27 -1.07 -2.95
N LEU A 236 -36.55 -2.19 -2.90
CA LEU A 236 -35.20 -2.26 -2.33
C LEU A 236 -34.16 -1.44 -3.12
N SER A 237 -34.40 -1.15 -4.40
CA SER A 237 -33.54 -0.28 -5.23
C SER A 237 -33.53 1.17 -4.72
N LYS A 238 -34.67 1.64 -4.19
CA LYS A 238 -34.82 3.01 -3.67
C LYS A 238 -34.28 3.20 -2.26
N VAL A 239 -33.80 2.14 -1.61
CA VAL A 239 -33.25 2.22 -0.26
C VAL A 239 -31.85 2.86 -0.28
N GLN A 240 -31.76 4.05 0.31
CA GLN A 240 -30.51 4.80 0.41
C GLN A 240 -29.68 4.36 1.60
N SER A 241 -30.32 4.21 2.77
CA SER A 241 -29.63 3.75 3.98
C SER A 241 -30.57 3.07 4.97
N VAL A 242 -30.02 2.13 5.73
CA VAL A 242 -30.70 1.53 6.89
C VAL A 242 -29.88 1.86 8.12
N LYS A 243 -30.49 2.54 9.08
CA LYS A 243 -29.81 3.01 10.29
C LYS A 243 -30.52 2.50 11.53
N VAL A 244 -29.73 2.12 12.53
CA VAL A 244 -30.27 1.72 13.82
C VAL A 244 -30.62 2.98 14.63
N VAL A 245 -31.84 3.06 15.16
CA VAL A 245 -32.30 4.24 15.90
C VAL A 245 -31.70 4.23 17.31
N ALA A 246 -30.76 5.13 17.59
CA ALA A 246 -30.04 5.14 18.87
C ALA A 246 -30.96 5.46 20.07
N ARG A 247 -30.83 4.70 21.17
CA ARG A 247 -31.54 4.98 22.44
C ARG A 247 -30.83 6.07 23.26
N LYS A 248 -31.58 6.78 24.11
CA LYS A 248 -31.03 7.70 25.12
C LYS A 248 -30.13 6.95 26.12
N ARG A 249 -28.82 7.13 25.97
CA ARG A 249 -27.63 6.99 26.85
C ARG A 249 -27.56 5.98 28.04
N ARG A 250 -28.55 5.17 28.40
CA ARG A 250 -28.48 4.33 29.62
C ARG A 250 -28.96 2.87 29.54
N GLU A 251 -29.13 2.29 28.36
CA GLU A 251 -29.38 0.84 28.23
C GLU A 251 -28.34 0.20 27.29
N ARG A 252 -27.65 -0.85 27.76
CA ARG A 252 -26.68 -1.64 26.99
C ARG A 252 -27.40 -2.82 26.33
N GLY A 253 -27.84 -2.63 25.10
CA GLY A 253 -28.52 -3.59 24.24
C GLY A 253 -28.77 -2.96 22.86
N LEU A 254 -28.87 -3.75 21.79
CA LEU A 254 -29.09 -3.22 20.45
C LEU A 254 -30.50 -2.60 20.34
N PRO A 255 -30.66 -1.43 19.71
CA PRO A 255 -31.98 -0.83 19.57
C PRO A 255 -32.95 -1.75 18.82
N ARG A 256 -34.10 -2.03 19.44
CA ARG A 256 -35.20 -2.81 18.83
C ARG A 256 -35.86 -2.12 17.64
N ALA A 257 -35.41 -0.93 17.24
CA ALA A 257 -35.96 -0.19 16.12
C ALA A 257 -34.85 0.25 15.17
N PHE A 258 -35.14 0.12 13.88
CA PHE A 258 -34.28 0.57 12.79
C PHE A 258 -35.12 1.34 11.78
N GLU A 259 -34.46 2.30 11.13
CA GLU A 259 -35.04 3.24 10.20
C GLU A 259 -34.52 2.96 8.80
N ILE A 260 -35.44 2.79 7.86
CA ILE A 260 -35.17 2.61 6.44
C ILE A 260 -35.47 3.93 5.75
N PHE A 261 -34.43 4.54 5.18
CA PHE A 261 -34.52 5.75 4.39
C PHE A 261 -34.62 5.37 2.91
N THR A 262 -35.76 5.67 2.29
CA THR A 262 -35.89 5.67 0.83
C THR A 262 -35.66 7.08 0.27
N ASP A 263 -35.71 7.22 -1.05
CA ASP A 263 -35.67 8.49 -1.77
C ASP A 263 -36.79 9.48 -1.39
N SER A 264 -37.91 8.97 -0.90
CA SER A 264 -39.17 9.71 -0.75
C SER A 264 -39.81 9.58 0.64
N LYS A 265 -39.49 8.54 1.41
CA LYS A 265 -40.11 8.29 2.72
C LYS A 265 -39.12 7.69 3.72
N SER A 266 -39.34 7.93 5.00
CA SER A 266 -38.64 7.22 6.08
C SER A 266 -39.59 6.28 6.82
N TYR A 267 -39.19 5.02 6.95
CA TYR A 267 -39.94 3.98 7.66
C TYR A 267 -39.20 3.59 8.93
N VAL A 268 -39.88 3.65 10.08
CA VAL A 268 -39.32 3.16 11.34
C VAL A 268 -39.98 1.83 11.68
N LEU A 269 -39.18 0.76 11.64
CA LEU A 269 -39.60 -0.60 11.95
C LEU A 269 -39.11 -0.99 13.34
N LYS A 270 -40.03 -1.53 14.15
CA LYS A 270 -39.72 -2.01 15.50
C LYS A 270 -39.80 -3.53 15.57
N ALA A 271 -38.66 -4.18 15.74
CA ALA A 271 -38.55 -5.62 15.92
C ALA A 271 -39.06 -6.06 17.29
N ARG A 272 -39.55 -7.31 17.34
CA ARG A 272 -40.04 -7.94 18.56
C ARG A 272 -38.95 -8.03 19.63
N ASP A 273 -37.76 -8.47 19.24
CA ASP A 273 -36.60 -8.63 20.14
C ASP A 273 -35.30 -8.15 19.48
N GLU A 274 -34.24 -7.99 20.26
CA GLU A 274 -32.93 -7.50 19.75
C GLU A 274 -32.31 -8.45 18.71
N LYS A 275 -32.39 -9.78 18.93
CA LYS A 275 -31.87 -10.78 17.97
C LYS A 275 -32.59 -10.71 16.63
N HIS A 276 -33.92 -10.56 16.65
CA HIS A 276 -34.69 -10.38 15.43
C HIS A 276 -34.30 -9.06 14.74
N ALA A 277 -34.04 -7.98 15.49
CA ALA A 277 -33.58 -6.73 14.89
C ALA A 277 -32.25 -6.89 14.14
N GLU A 278 -31.30 -7.64 14.71
CA GLU A 278 -30.02 -7.95 14.05
C GLU A 278 -30.21 -8.77 12.77
N GLU A 279 -31.01 -9.84 12.84
CA GLU A 279 -31.30 -10.69 11.69
C GLU A 279 -31.95 -9.87 10.56
N TRP A 280 -32.97 -9.07 10.88
CA TRP A 280 -33.63 -8.19 9.91
C TRP A 280 -32.65 -7.18 9.28
N LEU A 281 -31.77 -6.56 10.07
CA LEU A 281 -30.74 -5.65 9.55
C LEU A 281 -29.78 -6.36 8.60
N GLN A 282 -29.35 -7.58 8.94
CA GLN A 282 -28.47 -8.36 8.07
C GLN A 282 -29.16 -8.72 6.75
N TYR A 283 -30.38 -9.24 6.81
CA TYR A 283 -31.13 -9.60 5.60
C TYR A 283 -31.41 -8.40 4.70
N ILE A 284 -31.82 -7.27 5.27
CA ILE A 284 -32.11 -6.07 4.50
C ILE A 284 -30.83 -5.51 3.85
N ASN A 285 -29.70 -5.46 4.58
CA ASN A 285 -28.45 -5.00 4.00
C ASN A 285 -27.98 -5.87 2.84
N VAL A 286 -28.10 -7.20 2.97
CA VAL A 286 -27.77 -8.14 1.88
C VAL A 286 -28.72 -7.95 0.70
N ALA A 287 -30.02 -7.81 0.94
CA ALA A 287 -31.02 -7.63 -0.10
C ALA A 287 -30.84 -6.31 -0.87
N VAL A 288 -30.55 -5.21 -0.16
CA VAL A 288 -30.25 -3.90 -0.77
C VAL A 288 -28.97 -3.96 -1.61
N ALA A 289 -27.93 -4.64 -1.12
CA ALA A 289 -26.69 -4.82 -1.88
C ALA A 289 -26.93 -5.61 -3.18
N GLN A 290 -27.71 -6.68 -3.12
CA GLN A 290 -28.07 -7.48 -4.29
C GLN A 290 -28.95 -6.70 -5.28
N ALA A 291 -29.89 -5.89 -4.80
CA ALA A 291 -30.73 -5.05 -5.65
C ALA A 291 -29.90 -4.02 -6.42
N LYS A 292 -28.96 -3.33 -5.75
CA LYS A 292 -28.03 -2.38 -6.38
C LYS A 292 -27.08 -3.04 -7.37
N GLU A 293 -26.64 -4.26 -7.10
CA GLU A 293 -25.78 -5.01 -8.03
C GLU A 293 -26.53 -5.44 -9.30
N ARG A 294 -27.81 -5.81 -9.19
CA ARG A 294 -28.67 -6.13 -10.35
C ARG A 294 -28.88 -4.90 -11.23
N GLU A 295 -29.23 -3.76 -10.63
CA GLU A 295 -29.44 -2.50 -11.35
C GLU A 295 -28.17 -2.04 -12.08
N ASN A 296 -27.00 -2.14 -11.43
CA ASN A 296 -25.72 -1.84 -12.08
C ASN A 296 -25.41 -2.78 -13.26
N ARG A 297 -25.73 -4.08 -13.16
CA ARG A 297 -25.54 -5.04 -14.27
C ARG A 297 -26.44 -4.73 -15.45
N GLU A 298 -27.70 -4.39 -15.19
CA GLU A 298 -28.67 -3.98 -16.22
C GLU A 298 -28.24 -2.69 -16.91
N ALA A 299 -27.77 -1.68 -16.16
CA ALA A 299 -27.23 -0.43 -16.72
C ALA A 299 -26.01 -0.64 -17.62
N THR A 300 -25.14 -1.62 -17.30
CA THR A 300 -23.96 -1.94 -18.13
C THR A 300 -24.26 -2.78 -19.37
N THR A 301 -25.48 -3.30 -19.53
CA THR A 301 -25.86 -4.13 -20.71
C THR A 301 -26.39 -3.29 -21.88
N TYR A 302 -26.63 -1.99 -21.65
CA TYR A 302 -27.11 -1.02 -22.66
C TYR A 302 -26.05 0.03 -23.07
N LEU A 303 -24.76 -0.25 -22.83
CA LEU A 303 -23.61 0.49 -23.36
C LEU A 303 -22.73 -0.43 -24.21
#